data_AF-A0A7Y9X030-F1
#
_entry.id   AF-A0A7Y9X030-F1
#
_cell.length_a   1.000
_cell.length_b   1.000
_cell.length_c   1.000
_cell.angle_alpha   90.00
_cell.angle_beta   90.00
_cell.angle_gamma   90.00
#
_symmetry.space_group_name_H-M   'P 1'
#
loop_
_entity.id
_entity.type
_entity.pdbx_description
1 polymer ?
#
loop_
_entity_poly.entity_id
_entity_poly.type
_entity_poly.pdbx_seq_one_letter_code
_entity_poly.pdbx_strand_id
1 'polypeptide(L)'
;METWRFVAGVVMILALGLIGVALATNFRGVTEWHMRRSMATASVLRRVPPWRWLPDAQYDERLARFVLLERVMGAVFAAASVLFLITLVHHVLSGEPMPSSR
;
A
#
# COMPACT_ATOMS: atom_id res chain seq x y z
N MET A 1 -3.74 -17.73 -25.49
CA MET A 1 -3.40 -17.59 -24.05
C MET A 1 -3.32 -16.11 -23.60
N GLU A 2 -3.67 -15.12 -24.46
CA GLU A 2 -3.53 -13.68 -24.17
C GLU A 2 -4.61 -13.07 -23.24
N THR A 3 -5.88 -13.44 -23.43
CA THR A 3 -7.01 -12.66 -22.88
C THR A 3 -7.09 -12.70 -21.35
N TRP A 4 -6.82 -13.86 -20.74
CA TRP A 4 -6.85 -13.98 -19.28
C TRP A 4 -5.70 -13.22 -18.61
N ARG A 5 -4.54 -13.09 -19.25
CA ARG A 5 -3.40 -12.29 -18.73
C ARG A 5 -3.74 -10.80 -18.75
N PHE A 6 -4.40 -10.34 -19.82
CA PHE A 6 -4.90 -8.97 -19.92
C PHE A 6 -5.92 -8.67 -18.82
N VAL A 7 -6.93 -9.54 -18.67
CA VAL A 7 -7.96 -9.39 -17.63
C VAL A 7 -7.33 -9.42 -16.24
N ALA A 8 -6.40 -10.35 -15.97
CA ALA A 8 -5.69 -10.40 -14.70
C ALA A 8 -4.88 -9.12 -14.42
N GLY A 9 -4.22 -8.54 -15.45
CA GLY A 9 -3.52 -7.27 -15.34
C GLY A 9 -4.45 -6.11 -14.98
N VAL A 10 -5.60 -5.99 -15.66
CA VAL A 10 -6.60 -4.95 -15.38
C VAL A 10 -7.15 -5.09 -13.96
N VAL A 11 -7.54 -6.30 -13.56
CA VAL A 11 -8.06 -6.58 -12.22
C VAL A 11 -7.02 -6.24 -11.16
N MET A 12 -5.75 -6.59 -11.40
CA MET A 12 -4.66 -6.29 -10.48
C MET A 12 -4.40 -4.78 -10.33
N ILE A 13 -4.40 -4.01 -11.43
CA ILE A 13 -4.24 -2.55 -11.39
C ILE A 13 -5.38 -1.90 -10.60
N LEU A 14 -6.62 -2.33 -10.84
CA LEU A 14 -7.78 -1.82 -10.11
C LEU A 14 -7.71 -2.18 -8.62
N ALA A 15 -7.36 -3.43 -8.29
CA ALA A 15 -7.21 -3.87 -6.91
C ALA A 15 -6.13 -3.06 -6.18
N LEU A 16 -4.95 -2.89 -6.78
CA LEU A 16 -3.86 -2.10 -6.22
C LEU A 16 -4.26 -0.62 -6.03
N GLY A 17 -4.99 -0.05 -6.99
CA GLY A 17 -5.50 1.31 -6.88
C GLY A 17 -6.48 1.47 -5.71
N LEU A 18 -7.44 0.55 -5.57
CA LEU A 18 -8.41 0.56 -4.47
C LEU A 18 -7.74 0.39 -3.10
N ILE A 19 -6.77 -0.53 -3.00
CA ILE A 19 -5.97 -0.73 -1.78
C ILE A 19 -5.18 0.56 -1.46
N GLY A 20 -4.53 1.15 -2.47
CA GLY A 20 -3.80 2.41 -2.32
C GLY A 20 -4.68 3.55 -1.77
N VAL A 21 -5.87 3.74 -2.34
CA VAL A 21 -6.84 4.74 -1.86
C VAL A 21 -7.30 4.44 -0.44
N ALA A 22 -7.59 3.18 -0.12
CA ALA A 22 -8.02 2.78 1.22
C ALA A 22 -6.94 3.09 2.28
N LEU A 23 -5.67 2.83 1.96
CA LEU A 23 -4.52 3.16 2.80
C LEU A 23 -4.31 4.68 2.93
N ALA A 24 -4.36 5.41 1.81
CA ALA A 24 -4.18 6.86 1.77
C ALA A 24 -5.24 7.61 2.59
N THR A 25 -6.48 7.12 2.55
CA THR A 25 -7.63 7.75 3.23
C THR A 25 -7.84 7.26 4.65
N ASN A 26 -7.03 6.30 5.15
CA ASN A 26 -7.25 5.63 6.43
C ASN A 26 -8.70 5.12 6.53
N PHE A 27 -9.09 4.28 5.57
CA PHE A 27 -10.47 3.87 5.39
C PHE A 27 -11.04 3.28 6.68
N ARG A 28 -12.03 3.97 7.27
CA ARG A 28 -12.69 3.62 8.54
C ARG A 28 -11.77 3.47 9.75
N GLY A 29 -10.56 4.05 9.74
CA GLY A 29 -9.63 3.96 10.87
C GLY A 29 -9.04 2.56 11.08
N VAL A 30 -9.21 1.64 10.12
CA VAL A 30 -8.69 0.26 10.19
C VAL A 30 -7.18 0.27 10.34
N THR A 31 -6.52 1.18 9.63
CA THR A 31 -5.08 1.42 9.62
C THR A 31 -4.56 1.78 11.01
N GLU A 32 -5.20 2.76 11.65
CA GLU A 32 -4.88 3.16 13.02
C GLU A 32 -5.20 2.07 14.04
N TRP A 33 -6.28 1.31 13.85
CA TRP A 33 -6.64 0.20 14.71
C TRP A 33 -5.62 -0.94 14.63
N HIS A 34 -5.22 -1.32 13.40
CA HIS A 34 -4.17 -2.31 13.17
C HIS A 34 -2.87 -1.87 13.81
N MET A 35 -2.48 -0.60 13.64
CA MET A 35 -1.21 -0.11 14.17
C MET A 35 -1.21 -0.06 15.70
N ARG A 36 -2.32 0.36 16.33
CA ARG A 36 -2.50 0.26 17.78
C ARG A 36 -2.37 -1.18 18.27
N ARG A 37 -2.95 -2.15 17.56
CA ARG A 37 -2.87 -3.57 17.92
C ARG A 37 -1.47 -4.17 17.74
N SER A 38 -0.78 -3.82 16.65
CA SER A 38 0.62 -4.20 16.42
C SER A 38 1.54 -3.65 17.50
N MET A 39 1.36 -2.38 17.89
CA MET A 39 2.15 -1.77 18.96
C MET A 39 1.84 -2.37 20.34
N ALA A 40 0.58 -2.70 20.63
CA ALA A 40 0.22 -3.42 21.85
C ALA A 40 0.89 -4.81 21.93
N THR A 41 1.15 -5.44 20.79
CA THR A 41 1.86 -6.72 20.73
C THR A 41 3.37 -6.51 20.85
N ALA A 42 3.91 -5.46 20.23
CA ALA A 42 5.31 -5.07 20.36
C ALA A 42 5.69 -4.65 21.80
N SER A 43 4.76 -4.05 22.55
CA SER A 43 4.98 -3.70 23.97
C SER A 43 5.07 -4.95 24.86
N VAL A 44 4.39 -6.04 24.51
CA VAL A 44 4.59 -7.35 25.15
C VAL A 44 5.98 -7.89 24.84
N LEU A 45 6.44 -7.80 23.60
CA LEU A 45 7.79 -8.22 23.19
C LEU A 45 8.89 -7.45 23.93
N ARG A 46 8.66 -6.17 24.24
CA ARG A 46 9.57 -5.34 25.05
C ARG A 46 9.76 -5.82 26.48
N ARG A 47 8.88 -6.68 27.00
CA ARG A 47 9.06 -7.29 28.33
C ARG A 47 10.20 -8.31 28.35
N VAL A 48 10.67 -8.77 27.18
CA VAL A 48 11.71 -9.79 27.04
C VAL A 48 13.02 -9.15 26.53
N PRO A 49 14.20 -9.47 27.10
CA PRO A 49 15.49 -9.09 26.52
C PRO A 49 15.64 -9.73 25.12
N PRO A 50 16.26 -9.07 24.11
CA PRO A 50 16.98 -7.78 24.16
C PRO A 50 16.09 -6.54 23.95
N TRP A 51 14.79 -6.70 23.67
CA TRP A 51 13.91 -5.59 23.28
C TRP A 51 13.62 -4.58 24.37
N ARG A 52 13.81 -4.97 25.65
CA ARG A 52 13.80 -4.07 26.81
C ARG A 52 14.76 -2.89 26.69
N TRP A 53 15.87 -3.05 25.97
CA TRP A 53 16.96 -2.07 25.91
C TRP A 53 16.81 -1.07 24.76
N LEU A 54 15.77 -1.20 23.93
CA LEU A 54 15.50 -0.27 22.84
C LEU A 54 14.96 1.07 23.39
N PRO A 55 15.59 2.21 23.05
CA PRO A 55 15.20 3.52 23.54
C PRO A 55 13.71 3.80 23.32
N ASP A 56 13.08 4.40 24.33
CA ASP A 56 11.68 4.76 24.29
C ASP A 56 11.48 6.03 23.46
N ALA A 57 11.42 5.87 22.14
CA ALA A 57 10.91 6.94 21.29
C ALA A 57 9.42 7.10 21.58
N GLN A 58 8.97 8.35 21.78
CA GLN A 58 7.61 8.68 22.21
C GLN A 58 6.58 7.91 21.37
N TYR A 59 5.78 7.09 22.05
CA TYR A 59 4.82 6.15 21.47
C TYR A 59 3.93 6.82 20.42
N ASP A 60 3.46 8.03 20.72
CA ASP A 60 2.58 8.81 19.84
C ASP A 60 3.31 9.30 18.58
N GLU A 61 4.59 9.66 18.69
CA GLU A 61 5.37 10.15 17.55
C GLU A 61 5.69 9.02 16.56
N ARG A 62 5.97 7.80 17.05
CA ARG A 62 6.11 6.62 16.19
C ARG A 62 4.79 6.30 15.51
N LEU A 63 3.68 6.30 16.23
CA LEU A 63 2.36 6.02 15.67
C LEU A 63 2.03 7.01 14.55
N ALA A 64 2.26 8.31 14.77
CA ALA A 64 2.04 9.35 13.77
C ALA A 64 2.91 9.14 12.52
N ARG A 65 4.21 8.83 12.69
CA ARG A 65 5.12 8.56 11.56
C ARG A 65 4.73 7.32 10.76
N PHE A 66 4.29 6.26 11.42
CA PHE A 66 3.85 5.05 10.73
C PHE A 66 2.54 5.25 9.98
N VAL A 67 1.58 5.94 10.59
CA VAL A 67 0.33 6.32 9.90
C VAL A 67 0.63 7.21 8.69
N LEU A 68 1.55 8.17 8.83
CA LEU A 68 2.00 8.99 7.71
C LEU A 68 2.65 8.16 6.60
N LEU A 69 3.58 7.26 6.96
CA LEU A 69 4.26 6.38 6.00
C LEU A 69 3.26 5.51 5.23
N GLU A 70 2.28 4.94 5.94
CA GLU A 70 1.25 4.10 5.33
C GLU A 70 0.35 4.90 4.39
N ARG A 71 -0.02 6.13 4.77
CA ARG A 71 -0.75 7.04 3.87
C ARG A 71 0.05 7.40 2.63
N VAL A 72 1.36 7.66 2.79
CA VAL A 72 2.26 7.96 1.66
C VAL A 72 2.38 6.75 0.72
N MET A 73 2.58 5.54 1.26
CA MET A 73 2.58 4.33 0.44
C MET A 73 1.25 4.13 -0.29
N GLY A 74 0.13 4.33 0.41
CA GLY A 74 -1.20 4.30 -0.18
C GLY A 74 -1.35 5.29 -1.34
N ALA A 75 -0.90 6.53 -1.15
CA ALA A 75 -0.95 7.57 -2.17
C ALA A 75 -0.08 7.21 -3.39
N VAL A 76 1.11 6.65 -3.17
CA VAL A 76 1.99 6.17 -4.25
C VAL A 76 1.32 5.05 -5.04
N PHE A 77 0.72 4.05 -4.36
CA PHE A 77 -0.01 2.97 -5.04
C PHE A 77 -1.21 3.48 -5.84
N ALA A 78 -1.97 4.43 -5.29
CA ALA A 78 -3.10 5.04 -5.99
C ALA A 78 -2.63 5.78 -7.25
N ALA A 79 -1.61 6.64 -7.13
CA ALA A 79 -1.06 7.40 -8.25
C ALA A 79 -0.48 6.49 -9.34
N ALA A 80 0.30 5.47 -8.95
CA ALA A 80 0.85 4.50 -9.89
C ALA A 80 -0.26 3.76 -10.66
N SER A 81 -1.31 3.33 -9.96
CA SER A 81 -2.44 2.62 -10.59
C SER A 81 -3.18 3.52 -11.59
N VAL A 82 -3.34 4.81 -11.29
CA VAL A 82 -3.92 5.78 -12.22
C VAL A 82 -3.04 5.95 -13.47
N LEU A 83 -1.73 6.08 -13.32
CA LEU A 83 -0.80 6.16 -14.45
C LEU A 83 -0.84 4.90 -15.32
N PHE A 84 -0.89 3.72 -14.70
CA PHE A 84 -1.05 2.45 -15.40
C PHE A 84 -2.38 2.36 -16.16
N LEU A 85 -3.48 2.87 -15.59
CA LEU A 85 -4.76 2.94 -16.29
C LEU A 85 -4.70 3.87 -17.50
N ILE A 86 -4.09 5.06 -17.36
CA ILE A 86 -3.96 6.03 -18.46
C ILE A 86 -3.15 5.42 -19.61
N THR A 87 -2.00 4.82 -19.29
CA THR A 87 -1.13 4.18 -20.29
C THR A 87 -1.84 3.01 -20.98
N LEU A 88 -2.57 2.17 -20.23
CA LEU A 88 -3.36 1.08 -20.79
C LEU A 88 -4.44 1.60 -21.76
N VAL A 89 -5.19 2.62 -21.35
CA VAL A 89 -6.25 3.22 -22.18
C VAL A 89 -5.66 3.82 -23.45
N HIS A 90 -4.56 4.58 -23.33
CA HIS A 90 -3.86 5.13 -24.47
C HIS A 90 -3.44 4.01 -25.43
N HIS A 91 -2.83 2.95 -24.91
CA HIS A 91 -2.35 1.80 -25.69
C HIS A 91 -3.48 1.10 -26.46
N VAL A 92 -4.62 0.88 -25.81
CA VAL A 92 -5.82 0.30 -26.45
C VAL A 92 -6.38 1.21 -27.54
N LEU A 93 -6.39 2.53 -27.32
CA LEU A 93 -6.88 3.52 -28.29
C LEU A 93 -5.92 3.69 -29.49
N SER A 94 -4.61 3.64 -29.25
CA SER A 94 -3.59 3.78 -30.29
C SER A 94 -3.46 2.54 -31.17
N GLY A 95 -3.95 1.39 -30.71
CA GLY A 95 -3.82 0.12 -31.43
C GLY A 95 -2.37 -0.38 -31.54
N GLU A 96 -1.44 0.20 -30.78
CA GLU A 96 -0.05 -0.26 -30.76
C GLU A 96 0.03 -1.65 -30.10
N PRO A 97 0.91 -2.56 -30.56
CA PRO A 97 1.13 -3.83 -29.88
C PRO A 97 1.78 -3.58 -28.52
N MET A 98 1.35 -4.30 -27.47
CA MET A 98 1.97 -4.17 -26.12
C MET A 98 3.49 -4.27 -26.23
N PRO A 99 4.27 -3.42 -25.55
CA PRO A 99 5.71 -3.56 -25.52
C PRO A 99 6.04 -4.95 -25.00
N SER A 100 6.53 -5.80 -25.90
CA SER A 100 6.97 -7.14 -25.56
C SER A 100 8.20 -6.98 -24.68
N SER A 101 8.10 -7.31 -23.39
CA SER A 101 9.27 -7.50 -22.55
C SER A 101 10.00 -8.74 -23.07
N ARG A 102 10.89 -8.55 -24.04
CA ARG A 102 12.04 -9.43 -24.25
C ARG A 102 13.14 -9.02 -23.30
#